data_AF-A0A0K0F270-F1
#
_entry.id   AF-A0A0K0F270-F1
#
_cell.length_a   1.000
_cell.length_b   1.000
_cell.length_c   1.000
_cell.angle_alpha   90.00
_cell.angle_beta   90.00
_cell.angle_gamma   90.00
#
_symmetry.space_group_name_H-M   'P 1'
#
loop_
_entity.id
_entity.type
_entity.pdbx_description
1 polymer ?
#
loop_
_entity_poly.entity_id
_entity_poly.type
_entity_poly.pdbx_seq_one_letter_code
_entity_poly.pdbx_strand_id
1 'polypeptide(L)'
;MQKPKLNIIFFENDYNCNYVFDRIKITYDIDSSIMDSPGNIELDQLHSFLKKVDLTSLSCMNISLNKHTDARKIFGDYIHRNQRIHVVHVIATNCEKDLGNTLSFLQKVEHVEYLELKLHFQNVNVPRDFVIPLMDSLKSKVYVKEEVQLLLTQK
;
A
#
# COMPACT_ATOMS: atom_id res chain seq x y z
N MET A 1 -24.32 -0.51 -14.76
CA MET A 1 -23.20 -1.41 -15.08
C MET A 1 -22.51 -1.78 -13.77
N GLN A 2 -22.25 -3.07 -13.55
CA GLN A 2 -21.50 -3.54 -12.38
C GLN A 2 -20.01 -3.19 -12.55
N LYS A 3 -19.37 -2.71 -11.48
CA LYS A 3 -17.92 -2.41 -11.52
C LYS A 3 -17.13 -3.73 -11.53
N PRO A 4 -16.03 -3.82 -12.30
CA PRO A 4 -15.13 -4.97 -12.23
C PRO A 4 -14.51 -5.10 -10.84
N LYS A 5 -14.45 -6.33 -10.33
CA LYS A 5 -13.86 -6.64 -9.03
C LYS A 5 -12.36 -6.81 -9.13
N LEU A 6 -11.63 -5.99 -8.39
CA LEU A 6 -10.18 -6.07 -8.30
C LEU A 6 -9.80 -7.20 -7.34
N ASN A 7 -8.99 -8.14 -7.82
CA ASN A 7 -8.44 -9.23 -7.01
C ASN A 7 -7.07 -8.86 -6.45
N ILE A 8 -6.20 -8.31 -7.30
CA ILE A 8 -4.82 -7.96 -6.94
C ILE A 8 -4.50 -6.55 -7.42
N ILE A 9 -3.71 -5.81 -6.64
CA ILE A 9 -3.11 -4.54 -7.07
C ILE A 9 -1.69 -4.38 -6.55
N PHE A 10 -0.80 -3.91 -7.40
CA PHE A 10 0.54 -3.49 -7.05
C PHE A 10 0.74 -2.03 -7.44
N PHE A 11 1.36 -1.29 -6.54
CA PHE A 11 1.81 0.08 -6.77
C PHE A 11 3.34 0.07 -6.73
N GLU A 12 3.97 0.42 -7.85
CA GLU A 12 5.42 0.43 -8.00
C GLU A 12 5.88 1.78 -8.56
N ASN A 13 7.09 2.21 -8.24
CA ASN A 13 7.69 3.35 -8.95
C ASN A 13 8.04 2.92 -10.38
N ASP A 14 7.70 3.72 -11.39
CA ASP A 14 8.13 3.49 -12.77
C ASP A 14 9.59 3.93 -12.92
N TYR A 15 10.53 3.01 -12.68
CA TYR A 15 11.97 3.25 -12.84
C TYR A 15 12.39 3.21 -14.31
N ASN A 16 11.78 4.02 -15.17
CA ASN A 16 12.26 4.16 -16.54
C ASN A 16 13.33 5.24 -16.60
N CYS A 17 14.59 4.83 -16.76
CA CYS A 17 15.80 5.65 -16.68
C CYS A 17 15.83 6.87 -17.63
N ASN A 18 14.88 6.94 -18.56
CA ASN A 18 14.86 7.90 -19.67
C ASN A 18 13.78 8.99 -19.53
N TYR A 19 12.94 8.95 -18.48
CA TYR A 19 11.88 9.94 -18.31
C TYR A 19 11.99 10.66 -16.97
N VAL A 20 11.98 12.00 -17.03
CA VAL A 20 11.91 12.94 -15.89
C VAL A 20 10.53 12.89 -15.22
N PHE A 21 9.60 12.09 -15.74
CA PHE A 21 8.26 11.96 -15.21
C PHE A 21 8.21 10.91 -14.11
N ASP A 22 7.93 11.42 -12.93
CA ASP A 22 7.68 10.74 -11.66
C ASP A 22 6.35 9.96 -11.79
N ARG A 23 6.38 8.81 -12.46
CA ARG A 23 5.23 7.96 -12.78
C ARG A 23 5.10 6.79 -11.82
N ILE A 24 3.85 6.36 -11.62
CA ILE A 24 3.52 5.17 -10.84
C ILE A 24 3.10 4.09 -11.82
N LYS A 25 3.66 2.91 -11.67
CA LYS A 25 3.22 1.72 -12.37
C LYS A 25 2.18 1.00 -11.50
N ILE A 26 0.99 0.76 -12.05
CA ILE A 26 -0.09 0.10 -11.34
C ILE A 26 -0.49 -1.16 -12.10
N THR A 27 0.00 -2.30 -11.64
CA THR A 27 -0.43 -3.61 -12.12
C THR A 27 -1.60 -4.08 -11.30
N TYR A 28 -2.59 -4.68 -11.95
CA TYR A 28 -3.76 -5.20 -11.27
C TYR A 28 -4.31 -6.43 -11.97
N ASP A 29 -5.10 -7.20 -11.23
CA ASP A 29 -5.82 -8.37 -11.70
C ASP A 29 -7.31 -8.21 -11.38
N ILE A 30 -8.18 -8.49 -12.36
CA ILE A 30 -9.64 -8.48 -12.20
C ILE A 30 -10.08 -9.94 -12.21
N ASP A 31 -10.99 -10.30 -11.29
CA ASP A 31 -11.43 -11.67 -10.98
C ASP A 31 -12.17 -12.39 -12.15
N SER A 32 -12.04 -11.94 -13.39
CA SER A 32 -12.78 -12.36 -14.57
C SER A 32 -11.93 -12.76 -15.78
N SER A 33 -10.72 -13.28 -15.56
CA SER A 33 -9.80 -13.86 -16.56
C SER A 33 -8.94 -12.87 -17.37
N ILE A 34 -7.69 -13.32 -17.56
CA ILE A 34 -6.55 -12.68 -18.25
C ILE A 34 -5.93 -11.55 -17.41
N MET A 35 -4.63 -11.71 -17.06
CA MET A 35 -3.80 -10.56 -16.69
C MET A 35 -3.82 -9.61 -17.88
N ASP A 36 -4.73 -8.62 -17.85
CA ASP A 36 -4.61 -7.49 -18.75
C ASP A 36 -3.22 -6.90 -18.50
N SER A 37 -2.55 -6.58 -19.60
CA SER A 37 -1.15 -6.14 -19.56
C SER A 37 -0.98 -5.00 -18.54
N PRO A 38 0.16 -4.93 -17.84
CA PRO A 38 0.47 -3.87 -16.89
C PRO A 38 0.03 -2.49 -17.41
N GLY A 39 -0.98 -1.90 -16.76
CA GLY A 39 -1.39 -0.54 -17.04
C GLY A 39 -0.43 0.44 -16.38
N ASN A 40 0.18 1.33 -17.14
CA ASN A 40 0.81 2.50 -16.54
C ASN A 40 -0.27 3.57 -16.39
N ILE A 41 -0.54 4.01 -15.16
CA ILE A 41 -1.48 5.10 -14.91
C ILE A 41 -0.75 6.22 -14.18
N GLU A 42 -1.01 7.45 -14.59
CA GLU A 42 -0.42 8.61 -13.93
C GLU A 42 -1.13 8.86 -12.58
N LEU A 43 -0.46 9.53 -11.63
CA LEU A 43 -0.97 9.74 -10.27
C LEU A 43 -2.33 10.48 -10.27
N ASP A 44 -2.52 11.43 -11.18
CA ASP A 44 -3.77 12.18 -11.38
C ASP A 44 -4.90 11.30 -11.94
N GLN A 45 -4.57 10.22 -12.66
CA GLN A 45 -5.53 9.25 -13.18
C GLN A 45 -5.97 8.22 -12.14
N LEU A 46 -5.21 8.06 -11.05
CA LEU A 46 -5.47 7.07 -9.99
C LEU A 46 -6.90 7.20 -9.42
N HIS A 47 -7.33 8.42 -9.11
CA HIS A 47 -8.69 8.66 -8.60
C HIS A 47 -9.78 8.18 -9.56
N SER A 48 -9.60 8.44 -10.86
CA SER A 48 -10.55 8.06 -11.91
C SER A 48 -10.56 6.54 -12.11
N PHE A 49 -9.40 5.88 -11.98
CA PHE A 49 -9.29 4.42 -12.00
C PHE A 49 -10.01 3.79 -10.81
N LEU A 50 -9.71 4.22 -9.57
CA LEU A 50 -10.30 3.65 -8.36
C LEU A 50 -11.82 3.83 -8.29
N LYS A 51 -12.38 4.88 -8.91
CA LYS A 51 -13.83 5.05 -9.02
C LYS A 51 -14.50 4.00 -9.91
N LYS A 52 -13.77 3.39 -10.84
CA LYS A 52 -14.32 2.44 -11.84
C LYS A 52 -14.26 0.99 -11.39
N VAL A 53 -13.44 0.66 -10.39
CA VAL A 53 -13.27 -0.71 -9.88
C VAL A 53 -14.03 -0.93 -8.56
N ASP A 54 -14.31 -2.18 -8.25
CA ASP A 54 -14.83 -2.64 -6.97
C ASP A 54 -13.68 -3.26 -6.17
N LEU A 55 -13.43 -2.72 -4.97
CA LEU A 55 -12.33 -3.14 -4.09
C LEU A 55 -12.80 -4.04 -2.93
N THR A 56 -14.09 -4.39 -2.86
CA THR A 56 -14.70 -5.08 -1.70
C THR A 56 -14.05 -6.42 -1.33
N SER A 57 -13.30 -7.05 -2.23
CA SER A 57 -12.62 -8.33 -1.99
C SER A 57 -11.24 -8.33 -2.64
N LEU A 58 -10.25 -7.72 -1.97
CA LEU A 58 -8.86 -7.73 -2.41
C LEU A 58 -8.13 -8.93 -1.81
N SER A 59 -7.61 -9.80 -2.67
CA SER A 59 -6.72 -10.88 -2.23
C SER A 59 -5.34 -10.35 -1.86
N CYS A 60 -4.75 -9.51 -2.71
CA CYS A 60 -3.40 -9.02 -2.47
C CYS A 60 -3.26 -7.55 -2.84
N MET A 61 -2.60 -6.82 -1.95
CA MET A 61 -2.19 -5.45 -2.17
C MET A 61 -0.70 -5.32 -1.86
N ASN A 62 0.05 -4.79 -2.82
CA ASN A 62 1.45 -4.46 -2.64
C ASN A 62 1.67 -2.98 -2.94
N ILE A 63 2.35 -2.29 -2.03
CA ILE A 63 2.71 -0.89 -2.21
C ILE A 63 4.21 -0.72 -1.98
N SER A 64 4.93 -0.51 -3.08
CA SER A 64 6.36 -0.25 -3.14
C SER A 64 6.61 1.11 -3.80
N LEU A 65 6.39 2.18 -3.04
CA LEU A 65 6.46 3.56 -3.53
C LEU A 65 7.47 4.37 -2.71
N ASN A 66 8.49 4.93 -3.35
CA ASN A 66 9.56 5.64 -2.64
C ASN A 66 9.32 7.15 -2.68
N LYS A 67 9.01 7.70 -3.86
CA LYS A 67 8.73 9.13 -4.05
C LYS A 67 7.24 9.45 -4.08
N HIS A 68 6.42 8.46 -4.44
CA HIS A 68 4.99 8.61 -4.72
C HIS A 68 4.10 8.29 -3.53
N THR A 69 4.48 8.74 -2.35
CA THR A 69 3.79 8.39 -1.09
C THR A 69 2.35 8.93 -1.06
N ASP A 70 2.04 9.94 -1.88
CA ASP A 70 0.68 10.47 -2.05
C ASP A 70 -0.29 9.45 -2.66
N ALA A 71 0.18 8.49 -3.47
CA ALA A 71 -0.69 7.40 -3.96
C ALA A 71 -1.16 6.48 -2.83
N ARG A 72 -0.38 6.29 -1.76
CA ARG A 72 -0.85 5.59 -0.55
C ARG A 72 -2.02 6.31 0.08
N LYS A 73 -1.90 7.62 0.19
CA LYS A 73 -2.94 8.47 0.77
C LYS A 73 -4.21 8.39 -0.07
N ILE A 74 -4.09 8.58 -1.38
CA ILE A 74 -5.20 8.48 -2.33
C ILE A 74 -5.85 7.11 -2.22
N PHE A 75 -5.09 6.02 -2.34
CA PHE A 75 -5.65 4.68 -2.27
C PHE A 75 -6.33 4.40 -0.92
N GLY A 76 -5.71 4.86 0.18
CA GLY A 76 -6.30 4.77 1.51
C GLY A 76 -7.68 5.43 1.62
N ASP A 77 -7.96 6.51 0.88
CA ASP A 77 -9.30 7.14 0.86
C ASP A 77 -10.39 6.25 0.23
N TYR A 78 -10.00 5.21 -0.51
CA TYR A 78 -10.91 4.24 -1.12
C TYR A 78 -10.99 2.91 -0.34
N ILE A 79 -10.16 2.73 0.69
CA ILE A 79 -10.30 1.59 1.59
C ILE A 79 -11.40 1.89 2.60
N HIS A 80 -12.39 1.00 2.66
CA HIS A 80 -13.45 1.07 3.66
C HIS A 80 -13.12 0.17 4.85
N ARG A 81 -13.58 0.54 6.06
CA ARG A 81 -13.33 -0.22 7.30
C ARG A 81 -13.65 -1.71 7.18
N ASN A 82 -14.75 -2.05 6.52
CA ASN A 82 -15.22 -3.44 6.40
C ASN A 82 -14.55 -4.23 5.27
N GLN A 83 -13.60 -3.62 4.56
CA GLN A 83 -12.95 -4.24 3.42
C GLN A 83 -11.92 -5.26 3.90
N ARG A 84 -12.09 -6.50 3.45
CA ARG A 84 -11.17 -7.59 3.79
C ARG A 84 -10.06 -7.64 2.77
N ILE A 85 -8.83 -7.61 3.26
CA ILE A 85 -7.64 -7.75 2.44
C ILE A 85 -6.86 -8.96 2.94
N HIS A 86 -6.59 -9.93 2.08
CA HIS A 86 -5.89 -11.12 2.54
C HIS A 86 -4.41 -10.80 2.81
N VAL A 87 -3.72 -10.14 1.89
CA VAL A 87 -2.29 -9.78 2.05
C VAL A 87 -2.03 -8.31 1.76
N VAL A 88 -1.26 -7.66 2.64
CA VAL A 88 -0.76 -6.29 2.47
C VAL A 88 0.76 -6.27 2.61
N HIS A 89 1.44 -5.81 1.56
CA HIS A 89 2.87 -5.51 1.58
C HIS A 89 3.07 -4.01 1.45
N VAL A 90 3.82 -3.40 2.37
CA VAL A 90 4.16 -1.97 2.29
C VAL A 90 5.66 -1.78 2.51
N ILE A 91 6.29 -1.04 1.62
CA ILE A 91 7.71 -0.64 1.74
C ILE A 91 7.78 0.86 1.96
N ALA A 92 8.02 1.31 3.18
CA ALA A 92 8.26 2.73 3.47
C ALA A 92 9.76 3.03 3.47
N THR A 93 10.14 4.10 2.79
CA THR A 93 11.50 4.59 2.64
C THR A 93 11.63 6.02 3.19
N ASN A 94 12.82 6.58 3.01
CA ASN A 94 13.45 7.50 3.92
C ASN A 94 13.03 8.98 3.81
N CYS A 95 11.74 9.29 3.84
CA CYS A 95 11.28 10.67 4.07
C CYS A 95 10.15 10.74 5.10
N GLU A 96 10.15 11.78 5.96
CA GLU A 96 9.12 11.97 7.00
C GLU A 96 7.70 11.95 6.42
N LYS A 97 7.53 12.49 5.21
CA LYS A 97 6.27 12.44 4.46
C LYS A 97 5.83 11.00 4.16
N ASP A 98 6.76 10.09 3.86
CA ASP A 98 6.45 8.68 3.60
C ASP A 98 5.97 7.96 4.87
N LEU A 99 6.62 8.24 5.99
CA LEU A 99 6.24 7.68 7.29
C LEU A 99 4.81 8.09 7.66
N GLY A 100 4.48 9.39 7.58
CA GLY A 100 3.15 9.90 7.91
C GLY A 100 2.05 9.36 6.99
N ASN A 101 2.31 9.29 5.68
CA ASN A 101 1.37 8.73 4.71
C ASN A 101 1.19 7.21 4.91
N THR A 102 2.25 6.48 5.24
CA THR A 102 2.19 5.04 5.54
C THR A 102 1.37 4.76 6.80
N LEU A 103 1.58 5.52 7.86
CA LEU A 103 0.80 5.40 9.08
C LEU A 103 -0.69 5.69 8.84
N SER A 104 -0.98 6.79 8.17
CA SER A 104 -2.35 7.18 7.82
C SER A 104 -3.03 6.11 6.97
N PHE A 105 -2.28 5.46 6.09
CA PHE A 105 -2.76 4.34 5.29
C PHE A 105 -3.05 3.11 6.16
N LEU A 106 -2.08 2.66 6.98
CA LEU A 106 -2.24 1.49 7.85
C LEU A 106 -3.40 1.64 8.83
N GLN A 107 -3.72 2.85 9.27
CA GLN A 107 -4.88 3.14 10.14
C GLN A 107 -6.22 2.86 9.47
N LYS A 108 -6.27 2.88 8.13
CA LYS A 108 -7.50 2.62 7.38
C LYS A 108 -7.67 1.15 7.00
N VAL A 109 -6.59 0.36 7.06
CA VAL A 109 -6.64 -1.06 6.74
C VAL A 109 -6.88 -1.87 8.01
N GLU A 110 -8.13 -1.97 8.43
CA GLU A 110 -8.50 -2.59 9.73
C GLU A 110 -8.61 -4.13 9.66
N HIS A 111 -8.87 -4.69 8.46
CA HIS A 111 -9.07 -6.12 8.26
C HIS A 111 -8.08 -6.74 7.24
N VAL A 112 -6.86 -6.98 7.70
CA VAL A 112 -5.81 -7.70 6.95
C VAL A 112 -5.54 -9.06 7.58
N GLU A 113 -5.33 -10.12 6.79
CA GLU A 113 -4.89 -11.42 7.34
C GLU A 113 -3.37 -11.53 7.48
N TYR A 114 -2.61 -11.01 6.51
CA TYR A 114 -1.15 -11.01 6.48
C TYR A 114 -0.60 -9.61 6.16
N LEU A 115 0.20 -9.05 7.08
CA LEU A 115 0.89 -7.78 6.89
C LEU A 115 2.40 -7.98 6.84
N GLU A 116 3.02 -7.58 5.73
CA GLU A 116 4.46 -7.38 5.63
C GLU A 116 4.78 -5.89 5.53
N LEU A 117 5.56 -5.39 6.47
CA LEU A 117 5.98 -3.99 6.49
C LEU A 117 7.51 -3.94 6.45
N LYS A 118 8.05 -3.33 5.40
CA LYS A 118 9.47 -3.02 5.26
C LYS A 118 9.71 -1.54 5.49
N LEU A 119 10.55 -1.22 6.47
CA LEU A 119 10.78 0.15 6.92
C LEU A 119 12.27 0.47 6.75
N HIS A 120 12.59 1.31 5.76
CA HIS A 120 13.95 1.74 5.45
C HIS A 120 14.10 3.22 5.80
N PHE A 121 14.49 3.50 7.04
CA PHE A 121 14.68 4.86 7.56
C PHE A 121 16.16 5.11 7.87
N GLN A 122 16.95 5.49 6.87
CA GLN A 122 18.33 5.95 7.09
C GLN A 122 18.33 7.42 7.59
N ASN A 123 18.62 7.68 8.86
CA ASN A 123 18.74 9.04 9.41
C ASN A 123 17.43 9.81 9.63
N VAL A 124 16.27 9.16 9.61
CA VAL A 124 14.99 9.77 10.05
C VAL A 124 14.70 9.32 11.48
N ASN A 125 14.39 10.27 12.35
CA ASN A 125 13.91 9.98 13.70
C ASN A 125 12.51 9.37 13.60
N VAL A 126 12.42 8.04 13.60
CA VAL A 126 11.13 7.36 13.81
C VAL A 126 10.60 7.79 15.17
N PRO A 127 9.39 8.35 15.26
CA PRO A 127 8.80 8.75 16.54
C PRO A 127 8.83 7.56 17.51
N ARG A 128 9.21 7.81 18.77
CA ARG A 128 9.31 6.74 19.78
C ARG A 128 7.94 6.12 20.09
N ASP A 129 6.87 6.85 19.80
CA ASP A 129 5.47 6.49 19.89
C ASP A 129 4.91 5.97 18.55
N PHE A 130 5.77 5.50 17.65
CA PHE A 130 5.34 4.83 16.42
C PHE A 130 4.54 3.56 16.76
N VAL A 131 3.21 3.66 16.61
CA VAL A 131 2.29 2.55 16.80
C VAL A 131 1.79 2.08 15.45
N ILE A 132 2.06 0.81 15.14
CA ILE A 132 1.43 0.14 14.00
C ILE A 132 0.03 -0.26 14.45
N PRO A 133 -1.03 0.20 13.76
CA PRO A 133 -2.40 -0.14 14.10
C PRO A 133 -2.59 -1.65 14.20
N LEU A 134 -3.31 -2.08 15.25
CA LEU A 134 -3.73 -3.47 15.36
C LEU A 134 -4.86 -3.70 14.35
N MET A 135 -4.80 -4.84 13.66
CA MET A 135 -5.81 -5.24 12.69
C MET A 135 -6.55 -6.46 13.24
N ASP A 136 -7.88 -6.42 13.23
CA ASP A 136 -8.71 -7.39 13.94
C ASP A 136 -8.62 -8.82 13.37
N SER A 137 -8.34 -8.94 12.07
CA SER A 137 -8.32 -10.21 11.35
C SER A 137 -6.92 -10.82 11.18
N LEU A 138 -5.93 -10.25 11.85
CA LEU A 138 -4.54 -10.50 11.52
C LEU A 138 -4.05 -11.84 12.05
N LYS A 139 -3.68 -12.72 11.13
CA LYS A 139 -3.16 -14.05 11.42
C LYS A 139 -1.64 -14.05 11.54
N SER A 140 -0.95 -13.18 10.82
CA SER A 140 0.51 -13.09 10.85
C SER A 140 1.04 -11.68 10.53
N LYS A 141 2.20 -11.36 11.12
CA LYS A 141 2.94 -10.12 10.91
C LYS A 141 4.40 -10.41 10.60
N VAL A 142 4.93 -9.80 9.54
CA VAL A 142 6.38 -9.81 9.24
C VAL A 142 6.87 -8.37 9.17
N TYR A 143 7.85 -8.06 10.01
CA TYR A 143 8.52 -6.76 10.03
C TYR A 143 9.95 -6.94 9.58
N VAL A 144 10.30 -6.37 8.43
CA VAL A 144 11.69 -6.35 7.96
C VAL A 144 12.19 -4.93 8.10
N LYS A 145 12.95 -4.70 9.17
CA LYS A 145 13.67 -3.44 9.37
C LYS A 145 15.15 -3.70 9.11
N GLU A 146 15.65 -3.18 7.99
CA GLU A 146 17.08 -3.10 7.78
C GLU A 146 17.60 -1.98 8.69
N GLU A 147 18.25 -2.41 9.78
CA GLU A 147 18.81 -1.63 10.90
C GLU A 147 17.84 -1.19 12.01
N VAL A 148 17.96 -1.86 13.17
CA VAL A 148 17.38 -1.63 14.52
C VAL A 148 16.07 -2.40 14.81
N GLN A 149 16.20 -3.48 15.60
CA GLN A 149 15.11 -4.22 16.24
C GLN A 149 14.18 -3.28 17.03
N LEU A 150 12.89 -3.29 16.71
CA LEU A 150 11.85 -2.67 17.55
C LEU A 150 11.28 -3.74 18.48
N LEU A 151 11.60 -3.65 19.77
CA LEU A 151 10.86 -4.30 20.84
C LEU A 151 9.59 -3.49 21.08
N LEU A 152 8.47 -3.94 20.51
CA LEU A 152 7.15 -3.37 20.80
C LEU A 152 6.49 -4.21 21.89
N THR A 153 6.45 -3.67 23.11
CA THR A 153 5.62 -4.18 24.21
C THR A 153 4.16 -3.85 23.95
N GLN A 154 3.31 -4.88 24.05
CA GLN A 154 1.86 -4.72 24.11
C GLN A 154 1.48 -4.02 25.43
N LYS A 155 0.62 -3.01 25.37
CA LYS A 155 -0.11 -2.48 26.53
C LYS A 155 -1.55 -2.95 26.46
#